data_AF-A0A926Z4A9-F1
#
_entry.id   AF-A0A926Z4A9-F1
#
_cell.length_a   1.000
_cell.length_b   1.000
_cell.length_c   1.000
_cell.angle_alpha   90.00
_cell.angle_beta   90.00
_cell.angle_gamma   90.00
#
_symmetry.space_group_name_H-M   'P 1'
#
loop_
_entity.id
_entity.type
_entity.pdbx_description
1 polymer ?
#
loop_
_entity_poly.entity_id
_entity_poly.type
_entity_poly.pdbx_seq_one_letter_code
_entity_poly.pdbx_strand_id
1 'polypeptide(L)'
;MSEKPIESYGKSFLVLILPISFVIVFVVNTWKVLLVILGLLIAVNLWQNHRWEKWCQQVNPLFYEMIRENQGKITPIDLALRGNFSGKVATRYLETKAVEFGANVQKSQGDDHAYYFITASILGDIFDSSEPIKQLPDQAVNKAARSFLVPPPPLPIVEEIQPEELAETEIEPSQQIPEQQNNIEEVKKPLEEQLVFGSLIQSELAKRLNVYSSTVYKRRNDPDFAQWSRSRDPDGIAWSYSRKTREFFPLEE
;
A
#
# COMPACT_ATOMS: atom_id res chain seq x y z
N MET A 1 -58.86 20.51 -15.93
CA MET A 1 -57.69 20.90 -15.10
C MET A 1 -57.32 19.72 -14.21
N SER A 2 -56.12 19.66 -13.62
CA SER A 2 -55.64 18.49 -12.88
C SER A 2 -55.39 18.85 -11.42
N GLU A 3 -56.36 18.53 -10.56
CA GLU A 3 -56.34 18.89 -9.14
C GLU A 3 -55.78 17.72 -8.31
N LYS A 4 -54.58 17.92 -7.76
CA LYS A 4 -53.84 16.96 -6.93
C LYS A 4 -52.95 17.74 -5.94
N PRO A 5 -52.62 17.18 -4.76
CA PRO A 5 -53.47 16.38 -3.88
C PRO A 5 -53.34 16.87 -2.42
N ILE A 6 -53.64 18.15 -2.17
CA ILE A 6 -53.26 18.86 -0.92
C ILE A 6 -53.81 18.19 0.35
N GLU A 7 -55.03 17.64 0.31
CA GLU A 7 -55.62 16.91 1.44
C GLU A 7 -54.80 15.71 1.95
N SER A 8 -54.08 15.03 1.05
CA SER A 8 -53.28 13.85 1.39
C SER A 8 -52.16 14.22 2.36
N TYR A 9 -51.55 15.39 2.15
CA TYR A 9 -50.42 15.87 2.95
C TYR A 9 -50.86 16.12 4.41
N GLY A 10 -51.98 16.82 4.61
CA GLY A 10 -52.52 17.10 5.95
C GLY A 10 -52.90 15.83 6.73
N LYS A 11 -53.55 14.86 6.07
CA LYS A 11 -53.94 13.58 6.68
C LYS A 11 -52.70 12.74 7.06
N SER A 12 -51.70 12.67 6.19
CA SER A 12 -50.43 11.98 6.47
C SER A 12 -49.64 12.65 7.61
N PHE A 13 -49.56 13.99 7.63
CA PHE A 13 -48.85 14.74 8.65
C PHE A 13 -49.50 14.61 10.03
N LEU A 14 -50.83 14.56 10.12
CA LEU A 14 -51.55 14.31 11.37
C LEU A 14 -51.26 12.91 11.95
N VAL A 15 -51.22 11.89 11.09
CA VAL A 15 -50.85 10.51 11.46
C VAL A 15 -49.38 10.40 11.89
N LEU A 16 -48.49 11.24 11.32
CA LEU A 16 -47.07 11.29 11.69
C LEU A 16 -46.82 12.06 13.00
N ILE A 17 -47.58 13.14 13.27
CA ILE A 17 -47.47 13.92 14.51
C ILE A 17 -47.86 13.07 15.73
N LEU A 18 -48.87 12.20 15.62
CA LEU A 18 -49.36 11.40 16.75
C LEU A 18 -48.24 10.58 17.45
N PRO A 19 -47.48 9.68 16.78
CA PRO A 19 -46.38 8.96 17.41
C PRO A 19 -45.22 9.88 17.80
N ILE A 20 -44.93 10.94 17.03
CA ILE A 20 -43.87 11.91 17.36
C ILE A 20 -44.19 12.62 18.68
N SER A 21 -45.43 13.03 18.91
CA SER A 21 -45.87 13.65 20.17
C SER A 21 -45.74 12.70 21.37
N PHE A 22 -46.06 11.41 21.19
CA PHE A 22 -45.84 10.39 22.22
C PHE A 22 -44.34 10.20 22.52
N VAL A 23 -43.49 10.18 21.50
CA VAL A 23 -42.03 10.14 21.65
C VAL A 23 -41.51 11.39 22.36
N ILE A 24 -42.01 12.59 22.04
CA ILE A 24 -41.64 13.84 22.73
C ILE A 24 -42.04 13.78 24.21
N VAL A 25 -43.26 13.33 24.53
CA VAL A 25 -43.71 13.17 25.93
C VAL A 25 -42.85 12.13 26.65
N PHE A 26 -42.51 11.01 26.00
CA PHE A 26 -41.61 10.00 26.56
C PHE A 26 -40.21 10.58 26.84
N VAL A 27 -39.62 11.33 25.89
CA VAL A 27 -38.32 12.00 26.06
C VAL A 27 -38.37 13.06 27.17
N VAL A 28 -39.42 13.87 27.25
CA VAL A 28 -39.63 14.87 28.31
C VAL A 28 -39.86 14.23 29.68
N ASN A 29 -40.38 13.00 29.73
CA ASN A 29 -40.46 12.21 30.96
C ASN A 29 -39.10 11.59 31.34
N THR A 30 -38.36 11.03 30.37
CA THR A 30 -37.10 10.32 30.60
C THR A 30 -35.84 11.19 30.56
N TRP A 31 -35.95 12.51 30.33
CA TRP A 31 -34.81 13.40 30.06
C TRP A 31 -33.67 13.32 31.07
N LYS A 32 -33.98 13.14 32.38
CA LYS A 32 -32.96 12.96 33.42
C LYS A 32 -32.14 11.68 33.23
N VAL A 33 -32.78 10.58 32.84
CA VAL A 33 -32.10 9.32 32.50
C VAL A 33 -31.28 9.48 31.23
N LEU A 34 -31.82 10.21 30.25
CA LEU A 34 -31.12 10.55 29.00
C LEU A 34 -29.85 11.38 29.26
N LEU A 35 -29.89 12.36 30.17
CA LEU A 35 -28.72 13.13 30.60
C LEU A 35 -27.70 12.28 31.37
N VAL A 36 -28.13 11.34 32.22
CA VAL A 36 -27.22 10.40 32.90
C VAL A 36 -26.52 9.48 31.90
N ILE A 37 -27.24 8.95 30.91
CA ILE A 37 -26.68 8.14 29.82
C ILE A 37 -25.70 8.98 28.99
N LEU A 38 -26.06 10.21 28.61
CA LEU A 38 -25.18 11.11 27.85
C LEU A 38 -23.89 11.45 28.63
N GLY A 39 -24.00 11.77 29.92
CA GLY A 39 -22.86 12.02 30.80
C GLY A 39 -21.95 10.79 30.94
N LEU A 40 -22.53 9.59 31.04
CA LEU A 40 -21.78 8.33 31.07
C LEU A 40 -21.05 8.07 29.74
N LEU A 41 -21.70 8.30 28.59
CA LEU A 41 -21.06 8.19 27.28
C LEU A 41 -19.89 9.17 27.11
N ILE A 42 -20.04 10.42 27.57
CA ILE A 42 -18.96 11.41 27.58
C ILE A 42 -17.81 10.95 28.48
N ALA A 43 -18.10 10.47 29.70
CA ALA A 43 -17.08 9.98 30.63
C ALA A 43 -16.32 8.75 30.09
N VAL A 44 -17.02 7.80 29.45
CA VAL A 44 -16.42 6.63 28.80
C VAL A 44 -15.52 7.04 27.63
N ASN A 45 -15.96 7.98 26.80
CA ASN A 45 -15.18 8.50 25.67
C ASN A 45 -13.89 9.21 26.16
N LEU A 46 -14.00 10.11 27.13
CA LEU A 46 -12.83 10.78 27.75
C LEU A 46 -11.87 9.78 28.40
N TRP A 47 -12.37 8.76 29.11
CA TRP A 47 -11.54 7.69 29.66
C TRP A 47 -10.84 6.89 28.56
N GLN A 48 -11.55 6.53 27.48
CA GLN A 48 -11.00 5.77 26.38
C GLN A 48 -9.90 6.56 25.65
N ASN A 49 -10.09 7.86 25.46
CA ASN A 49 -9.10 8.75 24.86
C ASN A 49 -7.83 8.89 25.73
N HIS A 50 -7.96 9.20 27.02
CA HIS A 50 -6.80 9.28 27.93
C HIS A 50 -6.12 7.92 28.16
N ARG A 51 -6.86 6.81 28.09
CA ARG A 51 -6.26 5.46 28.13
C ARG A 51 -5.41 5.22 26.88
N TRP A 52 -5.92 5.57 25.70
CA TRP A 52 -5.17 5.49 24.43
C TRP A 52 -3.93 6.39 24.44
N GLU A 53 -4.04 7.62 24.96
CA GLU A 53 -2.92 8.56 25.08
C GLU A 53 -1.78 8.01 25.97
N LYS A 54 -2.09 7.55 27.19
CA LYS A 54 -1.12 6.90 28.09
C LYS A 54 -0.56 5.61 27.51
N TRP A 55 -1.38 4.86 26.77
CA TRP A 55 -0.97 3.64 26.10
C TRP A 55 0.04 3.92 24.97
N CYS A 56 -0.19 4.94 24.14
CA CYS A 56 0.78 5.42 23.14
C CYS A 56 2.10 5.85 23.80
N GLN A 57 2.05 6.55 24.93
CA GLN A 57 3.27 6.93 25.68
C GLN A 57 4.10 5.72 26.12
N GLN A 58 3.46 4.62 26.55
CA GLN A 58 4.13 3.37 26.92
C GLN A 58 4.63 2.58 25.69
N VAL A 59 3.94 2.68 24.55
CA VAL A 59 4.24 1.90 23.33
C VAL A 59 5.27 2.58 22.42
N ASN A 60 5.34 3.91 22.40
CA ASN A 60 6.36 4.68 21.67
C ASN A 60 7.81 4.14 21.86
N PRO A 61 8.33 3.89 23.08
CA PRO A 61 9.69 3.35 23.25
C PRO A 61 9.86 1.94 22.66
N LEU A 62 8.89 1.03 22.88
CA LEU A 62 8.91 -0.33 22.30
C LEU A 62 8.87 -0.31 20.77
N PHE A 63 8.13 0.64 20.20
CA PHE A 63 8.07 0.88 18.75
C PHE A 63 9.43 1.31 18.19
N TYR A 64 10.12 2.27 18.82
CA TYR A 64 11.47 2.67 18.39
C TYR A 64 12.53 1.57 18.60
N GLU A 65 12.37 0.73 19.62
CA GLU A 65 13.22 -0.43 19.87
C GLU A 65 13.05 -1.50 18.77
N MET A 66 11.82 -1.92 18.48
CA MET A 66 11.53 -2.87 17.38
C MET A 66 11.96 -2.33 16.01
N ILE A 67 11.82 -1.02 15.76
CA ILE A 67 12.32 -0.39 14.52
C ILE A 67 13.84 -0.57 14.37
N ARG A 68 14.59 -0.45 15.46
CA ARG A 68 16.05 -0.61 15.48
C ARG A 68 16.49 -2.08 15.39
N GLU A 69 15.77 -2.98 16.04
CA GLU A 69 16.05 -4.43 15.99
C GLU A 69 15.70 -5.05 14.64
N ASN A 70 14.48 -4.83 14.15
CA ASN A 70 13.91 -5.54 13.01
C ASN A 70 14.12 -4.78 11.67
N GLN A 71 15.12 -3.90 11.59
CA GLN A 71 15.41 -3.07 10.40
C GLN A 71 14.15 -2.37 9.85
N GLY A 72 13.38 -1.73 10.73
CA GLY A 72 12.15 -1.02 10.38
C GLY A 72 10.91 -1.90 10.10
N LYS A 73 11.00 -3.23 10.13
CA LYS A 73 9.83 -4.12 9.97
C LYS A 73 9.09 -4.34 11.30
N ILE A 74 7.78 -4.11 11.33
CA ILE A 74 6.92 -4.39 12.50
C ILE A 74 5.64 -5.08 12.04
N THR A 75 5.14 -6.07 12.79
CA THR A 75 3.80 -6.63 12.62
C THR A 75 2.90 -6.26 13.79
N PRO A 76 1.57 -6.15 13.61
CA PRO A 76 0.63 -5.95 14.71
C PRO A 76 0.71 -7.04 15.77
N ILE A 77 1.10 -8.26 15.39
CA ILE A 77 1.23 -9.41 16.30
C ILE A 77 2.46 -9.24 17.21
N ASP A 78 3.65 -8.90 16.69
CA ASP A 78 4.86 -8.68 17.52
C ASP A 78 4.63 -7.51 18.49
N LEU A 79 4.07 -6.39 17.98
CA LEU A 79 3.71 -5.24 18.81
C LEU A 79 2.66 -5.59 19.90
N ALA A 80 1.65 -6.39 19.58
CA ALA A 80 0.63 -6.81 20.53
C ALA A 80 1.20 -7.75 21.61
N LEU A 81 2.08 -8.68 21.22
CA LEU A 81 2.72 -9.63 22.13
C LEU A 81 3.71 -8.93 23.06
N ARG A 82 4.66 -8.15 22.53
CA ARG A 82 5.64 -7.41 23.35
C ARG A 82 5.00 -6.35 24.24
N GLY A 83 3.92 -5.72 23.77
CA GLY A 83 3.15 -4.77 24.56
C GLY A 83 2.20 -5.42 25.59
N ASN A 84 1.86 -6.70 25.45
CA ASN A 84 0.76 -7.37 26.16
C ASN A 84 -0.61 -6.67 25.95
N PHE A 85 -0.97 -6.44 24.69
CA PHE A 85 -2.17 -5.72 24.28
C PHE A 85 -2.99 -6.46 23.21
N SER A 86 -4.22 -6.01 22.95
CA SER A 86 -5.05 -6.58 21.89
C SER A 86 -4.56 -6.17 20.50
N GLY A 87 -4.50 -7.12 19.56
CA GLY A 87 -4.05 -6.88 18.18
C GLY A 87 -4.75 -5.70 17.49
N LYS A 88 -6.06 -5.50 17.72
CA LYS A 88 -6.81 -4.35 17.14
C LYS A 88 -6.30 -2.98 17.59
N VAL A 89 -5.68 -2.90 18.77
CA VAL A 89 -5.07 -1.69 19.33
C VAL A 89 -3.69 -1.47 18.68
N ALA A 90 -2.92 -2.54 18.53
CA ALA A 90 -1.64 -2.56 17.83
C ALA A 90 -1.76 -2.18 16.34
N THR A 91 -2.72 -2.76 15.60
CA THR A 91 -2.97 -2.43 14.18
C THR A 91 -3.31 -0.95 14.02
N ARG A 92 -4.28 -0.43 14.79
CA ARG A 92 -4.68 0.99 14.74
C ARG A 92 -3.49 1.94 15.00
N TYR A 93 -2.58 1.56 15.90
CA TYR A 93 -1.37 2.33 16.19
C TYR A 93 -0.37 2.28 15.04
N LEU A 94 -0.12 1.09 14.47
CA LEU A 94 0.78 0.94 13.31
C LEU A 94 0.22 1.62 12.07
N GLU A 95 -1.09 1.63 11.84
CA GLU A 95 -1.74 2.45 10.79
C GLU A 95 -1.51 3.95 11.02
N THR A 96 -1.73 4.43 12.25
CA THR A 96 -1.51 5.83 12.60
C THR A 96 -0.04 6.22 12.39
N LYS A 97 0.90 5.39 12.88
CA LYS A 97 2.35 5.60 12.69
C LYS A 97 2.78 5.44 11.24
N ALA A 98 2.15 4.57 10.46
CA ALA A 98 2.47 4.41 9.04
C ALA A 98 2.12 5.66 8.24
N VAL A 99 1.00 6.33 8.57
CA VAL A 99 0.65 7.63 7.98
C VAL A 99 1.60 8.74 8.46
N GLU A 100 1.98 8.78 9.75
CA GLU A 100 2.94 9.75 10.28
C GLU A 100 4.35 9.63 9.67
N PHE A 101 4.85 8.40 9.47
CA PHE A 101 6.23 8.11 9.05
C PHE A 101 6.37 7.64 7.59
N GLY A 102 5.28 7.64 6.80
CA GLY A 102 5.29 7.23 5.39
C GLY A 102 5.65 5.75 5.17
N ALA A 103 5.26 4.87 6.10
CA ALA A 103 5.65 3.46 6.07
C ALA A 103 4.89 2.67 4.99
N ASN A 104 5.57 1.70 4.38
CA ASN A 104 4.97 0.81 3.39
C ASN A 104 4.24 -0.35 4.09
N VAL A 105 2.99 -0.63 3.69
CA VAL A 105 2.15 -1.67 4.29
C VAL A 105 2.04 -2.87 3.34
N GLN A 106 2.85 -3.89 3.58
CA GLN A 106 2.80 -5.13 2.81
C GLN A 106 1.67 -6.02 3.35
N LYS A 107 0.60 -6.15 2.56
CA LYS A 107 -0.50 -7.08 2.86
C LYS A 107 -0.09 -8.49 2.47
N SER A 108 0.16 -9.36 3.45
CA SER A 108 0.23 -10.80 3.21
C SER A 108 -1.18 -11.38 3.01
N GLN A 109 -1.29 -12.64 2.62
CA GLN A 109 -2.57 -13.31 2.35
C GLN A 109 -3.25 -13.77 3.67
N GLY A 110 -3.61 -12.82 4.53
CA GLY A 110 -4.22 -13.03 5.85
C GLY A 110 -4.33 -11.74 6.66
N ASP A 111 -4.43 -11.86 7.99
CA ASP A 111 -4.36 -10.69 8.91
C ASP A 111 -2.91 -10.23 9.18
N ASP A 112 -1.91 -11.02 8.73
CA ASP A 112 -0.47 -10.73 8.88
C ASP A 112 -0.02 -9.60 7.94
N HIS A 113 -0.30 -8.37 8.33
CA HIS A 113 0.11 -7.16 7.64
C HIS A 113 1.45 -6.67 8.20
N ALA A 114 2.49 -6.60 7.36
CA ALA A 114 3.80 -6.12 7.75
C ALA A 114 3.98 -4.64 7.39
N TYR A 115 4.38 -3.84 8.37
CA TYR A 115 4.62 -2.40 8.24
C TYR A 115 6.14 -2.16 8.17
N TYR A 116 6.62 -1.53 7.10
CA TYR A 116 8.02 -1.24 6.87
C TYR A 116 8.28 0.27 6.97
N PHE A 117 8.88 0.67 8.09
CA PHE A 117 9.24 2.04 8.41
C PHE A 117 10.61 2.37 7.82
N ILE A 118 10.72 3.46 7.08
CA ILE A 118 11.99 3.91 6.49
C ILE A 118 12.87 4.51 7.61
N THR A 119 14.12 4.07 7.71
CA THR A 119 15.05 4.44 8.78
C THR A 119 16.43 4.81 8.24
N ALA A 120 17.21 5.53 9.06
CA ALA A 120 18.60 5.88 8.74
C ALA A 120 19.51 4.65 8.58
N SER A 121 19.22 3.51 9.21
CA SER A 121 19.96 2.26 9.01
C SER A 121 19.65 1.59 7.67
N ILE A 122 18.39 1.61 7.22
CA ILE A 122 18.02 1.11 5.88
C ILE A 122 18.62 2.01 4.79
N LEU A 123 18.54 3.33 4.97
CA LEU A 123 19.16 4.29 4.04
C LEU A 123 20.69 4.20 4.06
N GLY A 124 21.31 4.01 5.22
CA GLY A 124 22.76 3.80 5.35
C GLY A 124 23.22 2.61 4.51
N ASP A 125 22.60 1.44 4.69
CA ASP A 125 22.89 0.23 3.92
C ASP A 125 22.72 0.46 2.40
N ILE A 126 21.68 1.18 1.97
CA ILE A 126 21.43 1.53 0.57
C ILE A 126 22.46 2.52 0.00
N PHE A 127 23.02 3.43 0.81
CA PHE A 127 24.00 4.42 0.35
C PHE A 127 25.46 3.94 0.46
N ASP A 128 25.79 3.09 1.44
CA ASP A 128 27.09 2.38 1.50
C ASP A 128 27.18 1.24 0.48
N SER A 129 26.05 0.77 -0.08
CA SER A 129 25.98 -0.19 -1.20
C SER A 129 26.45 0.38 -2.55
N SER A 130 27.62 1.01 -2.56
CA SER A 130 28.49 1.14 -3.74
C SER A 130 29.29 -0.15 -4.00
N GLU A 131 29.35 -1.06 -3.02
CA GLU A 131 29.86 -2.43 -3.18
C GLU A 131 28.75 -3.39 -3.67
N PRO A 132 29.08 -4.48 -4.38
CA PRO A 132 28.07 -5.31 -5.05
C PRO A 132 27.12 -6.01 -4.07
N ILE A 133 25.83 -6.05 -4.46
CA ILE A 133 24.69 -6.58 -3.69
C ILE A 133 25.06 -7.87 -2.95
N LYS A 134 25.27 -7.76 -1.64
CA LYS A 134 25.43 -8.92 -0.78
C LYS A 134 24.06 -9.59 -0.67
N GLN A 135 23.94 -10.77 -1.29
CA GLN A 135 22.69 -11.53 -1.29
C GLN A 135 22.15 -11.68 0.13
N LEU A 136 20.83 -11.53 0.27
CA LEU A 136 20.10 -11.76 1.52
C LEU A 136 20.59 -13.08 2.15
N PRO A 137 20.99 -13.10 3.43
CA PRO A 137 21.41 -14.34 4.05
C PRO A 137 20.20 -15.26 4.16
N ASP A 138 20.17 -16.31 3.34
CA ASP A 138 19.25 -17.45 3.52
C ASP A 138 19.39 -17.94 4.95
N GLN A 139 18.42 -17.60 5.80
CA GLN A 139 18.50 -17.88 7.23
C GLN A 139 18.31 -19.40 7.43
N ALA A 140 19.42 -20.12 7.41
CA ALA A 140 19.50 -21.57 7.49
C ALA A 140 19.08 -22.10 8.87
N VAL A 141 17.78 -22.06 9.13
CA VAL A 141 17.15 -22.56 10.36
C VAL A 141 17.43 -24.07 10.49
N ASN A 142 18.05 -24.43 11.62
CA ASN A 142 18.24 -25.78 12.12
C ASN A 142 19.23 -26.69 11.35
N LYS A 143 20.52 -26.31 11.42
CA LYS A 143 21.69 -27.22 11.30
C LYS A 143 21.78 -28.26 12.46
N ALA A 144 20.65 -28.82 12.90
CA ALA A 144 20.53 -29.75 14.02
C ALA A 144 20.32 -31.21 13.59
N ALA A 145 19.84 -31.46 12.37
CA ALA A 145 19.46 -32.80 11.89
C ALA A 145 20.56 -33.58 11.14
N ARG A 146 21.79 -33.05 11.03
CA ARG A 146 22.85 -33.61 10.15
C ARG A 146 23.94 -34.42 10.86
N SER A 147 23.72 -34.87 12.11
CA SER A 147 24.76 -35.47 12.96
C SER A 147 24.77 -37.01 13.04
N PHE A 148 24.05 -37.73 12.18
CA PHE A 148 23.74 -39.16 12.39
C PHE A 148 24.11 -40.16 11.28
N LEU A 149 24.78 -39.76 10.20
CA LEU A 149 25.27 -40.70 9.16
C LEU A 149 26.72 -40.42 8.76
N VAL A 150 27.44 -41.50 8.42
CA VAL A 150 28.91 -41.61 8.39
C VAL A 150 29.49 -41.42 6.96
N PRO A 151 30.69 -40.79 6.80
CA PRO A 151 31.32 -40.58 5.49
C PRO A 151 32.31 -41.68 5.07
N PRO A 152 32.36 -42.00 3.76
CA PRO A 152 33.58 -42.43 3.03
C PRO A 152 33.85 -41.55 1.76
N PRO A 153 35.00 -41.69 1.05
CA PRO A 153 35.73 -40.51 0.54
C PRO A 153 35.99 -40.48 -1.02
N PRO A 154 37.10 -39.94 -1.64
CA PRO A 154 36.96 -38.79 -2.57
C PRO A 154 37.79 -38.78 -3.90
N LEU A 155 37.69 -37.69 -4.70
CA LEU A 155 38.59 -37.24 -5.82
C LEU A 155 38.53 -38.06 -7.16
N PRO A 156 39.06 -37.61 -8.34
CA PRO A 156 39.87 -36.40 -8.73
C PRO A 156 39.07 -35.30 -9.50
N ILE A 157 39.49 -34.05 -9.83
CA ILE A 157 40.75 -33.26 -10.11
C ILE A 157 41.23 -33.28 -11.60
N VAL A 158 41.66 -32.08 -12.10
CA VAL A 158 42.18 -31.70 -13.46
C VAL A 158 41.03 -31.61 -14.53
N GLU A 159 41.00 -30.82 -15.62
CA GLU A 159 41.87 -29.85 -16.37
C GLU A 159 41.25 -28.40 -16.49
N GLU A 160 41.81 -27.37 -17.16
CA GLU A 160 43.17 -26.76 -17.15
C GLU A 160 43.28 -25.42 -17.98
N ILE A 161 43.59 -24.28 -17.32
CA ILE A 161 44.34 -23.03 -17.77
C ILE A 161 43.91 -22.17 -19.03
N GLN A 162 44.32 -20.88 -19.04
CA GLN A 162 44.09 -19.77 -20.03
C GLN A 162 45.43 -19.37 -20.76
N PRO A 163 45.72 -18.18 -21.36
CA PRO A 163 44.97 -16.99 -21.86
C PRO A 163 45.44 -16.49 -23.27
N GLU A 164 45.33 -15.17 -23.58
CA GLU A 164 45.92 -14.37 -24.71
C GLU A 164 45.26 -14.49 -26.11
N GLU A 165 45.23 -13.49 -27.03
CA GLU A 165 45.81 -12.11 -27.08
C GLU A 165 44.89 -11.07 -27.82
N LEU A 166 45.39 -9.84 -28.04
CA LEU A 166 44.72 -8.57 -28.41
C LEU A 166 44.09 -8.42 -29.82
N ALA A 167 43.00 -7.63 -29.91
CA ALA A 167 42.61 -6.78 -31.06
C ALA A 167 41.61 -5.66 -30.64
N GLU A 168 41.46 -4.59 -31.44
CA GLU A 168 40.73 -3.34 -31.06
C GLU A 168 39.34 -3.13 -31.72
N THR A 169 38.50 -2.34 -31.03
CA THR A 169 37.40 -1.47 -31.54
C THR A 169 36.19 -2.08 -32.28
N GLU A 170 35.01 -2.08 -31.63
CA GLU A 170 33.84 -1.31 -32.12
C GLU A 170 32.81 -1.04 -30.99
N ILE A 171 31.69 -0.36 -31.27
CA ILE A 171 30.78 0.25 -30.28
C ILE A 171 29.33 -0.20 -30.48
N GLU A 172 28.76 -0.99 -29.56
CA GLU A 172 27.32 -0.97 -29.24
C GLU A 172 27.00 -1.51 -27.83
N PRO A 173 25.85 -1.15 -27.20
CA PRO A 173 25.54 -1.52 -25.82
C PRO A 173 24.38 -2.54 -25.67
N SER A 174 24.63 -3.67 -25.01
CA SER A 174 23.58 -4.55 -24.44
C SER A 174 24.14 -5.32 -23.24
N GLN A 175 23.63 -5.09 -22.03
CA GLN A 175 22.37 -5.60 -21.43
C GLN A 175 22.51 -7.00 -20.81
N GLN A 176 22.19 -7.10 -19.51
CA GLN A 176 21.63 -8.30 -18.92
C GLN A 176 20.71 -7.91 -17.74
N ILE A 177 19.44 -7.67 -18.05
CA ILE A 177 18.34 -7.84 -17.09
C ILE A 177 17.86 -9.28 -17.31
N PRO A 178 17.82 -10.15 -16.28
CA PRO A 178 17.38 -11.53 -16.48
C PRO A 178 15.94 -11.61 -16.99
N GLU A 179 15.76 -12.20 -18.16
CA GLU A 179 14.45 -12.62 -18.64
C GLU A 179 13.93 -13.76 -17.76
N GLN A 180 12.74 -13.59 -17.17
CA GLN A 180 11.92 -14.73 -16.76
C GLN A 180 10.55 -14.60 -17.42
N GLN A 181 10.35 -15.43 -18.44
CA GLN A 181 9.09 -15.56 -19.15
C GLN A 181 8.03 -16.27 -18.30
N ASN A 182 6.78 -16.10 -18.72
CA ASN A 182 5.64 -16.97 -18.39
C ASN A 182 5.20 -17.01 -16.92
N ASN A 183 4.23 -16.15 -16.60
CA ASN A 183 2.88 -16.69 -16.62
C ASN A 183 1.87 -15.68 -17.22
N ILE A 184 0.93 -16.18 -18.02
CA ILE A 184 -0.17 -15.40 -18.60
C ILE A 184 -1.44 -15.86 -17.90
N GLU A 185 -1.85 -15.16 -16.83
CA GLU A 185 -3.21 -15.28 -16.33
C GLU A 185 -4.09 -14.20 -16.94
N GLU A 186 -5.04 -14.65 -17.76
CA GLU A 186 -5.99 -13.82 -18.50
C GLU A 186 -7.04 -13.22 -17.55
N VAL A 187 -6.74 -12.06 -16.97
CA VAL A 187 -7.76 -11.22 -16.32
C VAL A 187 -8.12 -10.06 -17.23
N LYS A 188 -9.07 -10.31 -18.13
CA LYS A 188 -9.79 -9.27 -18.88
C LYS A 188 -10.58 -8.39 -17.91
N LYS A 189 -9.96 -7.32 -17.41
CA LYS A 189 -10.72 -6.20 -16.84
C LYS A 189 -11.40 -5.40 -17.96
N PRO A 190 -12.63 -4.90 -17.79
CA PRO A 190 -13.33 -4.15 -18.82
C PRO A 190 -12.59 -2.86 -19.17
N LEU A 191 -12.54 -2.52 -20.46
CA LEU A 191 -11.93 -1.28 -20.96
C LEU A 191 -12.62 -0.04 -20.38
N GLU A 192 -13.90 -0.18 -20.09
CA GLU A 192 -14.78 0.80 -19.47
C GLU A 192 -14.31 1.22 -18.07
N GLU A 193 -13.75 0.30 -17.27
CA GLU A 193 -13.43 0.55 -15.85
C GLU A 193 -12.19 1.46 -15.69
N GLN A 194 -11.25 1.41 -16.63
CA GLN A 194 -10.07 2.29 -16.65
C GLN A 194 -10.35 3.68 -17.27
N LEU A 195 -11.50 3.87 -17.92
CA LEU A 195 -11.89 5.16 -18.50
C LEU A 195 -12.71 6.04 -17.53
N VAL A 196 -13.27 5.46 -16.44
CA VAL A 196 -14.12 6.16 -15.45
C VAL A 196 -13.46 7.40 -14.83
N PHE A 197 -12.13 7.42 -14.72
CA PHE A 197 -11.38 8.48 -14.03
C PHE A 197 -10.82 9.58 -14.94
N GLY A 198 -10.86 9.41 -16.27
CA GLY A 198 -10.32 10.40 -17.22
C GLY A 198 -8.81 10.66 -17.10
N SER A 199 -8.07 9.86 -16.32
CA SER A 199 -6.63 9.98 -16.16
C SER A 199 -5.98 8.61 -15.98
N LEU A 200 -4.82 8.39 -16.63
CA LEU A 200 -4.02 7.17 -16.53
C LEU A 200 -2.70 7.47 -15.83
N ILE A 201 -2.24 6.55 -14.99
CA ILE A 201 -0.89 6.59 -14.42
C ILE A 201 0.16 6.15 -15.46
N GLN A 202 1.41 6.56 -15.26
CA GLN A 202 2.54 6.29 -16.17
C GLN A 202 2.68 4.80 -16.58
N SER A 203 2.44 3.87 -15.65
CA SER A 203 2.51 2.43 -15.91
C SER A 203 1.34 1.89 -16.72
N GLU A 204 0.17 2.54 -16.67
CA GLU A 204 -1.01 2.14 -17.42
C GLU A 204 -0.98 2.71 -18.84
N LEU A 205 -0.61 3.99 -18.99
CA LEU A 205 -0.37 4.56 -20.33
C LEU A 205 0.76 3.80 -21.05
N ALA A 206 1.81 3.39 -20.33
CA ALA A 206 2.88 2.56 -20.89
C ALA A 206 2.38 1.20 -21.43
N LYS A 207 1.52 0.51 -20.67
CA LYS A 207 0.85 -0.72 -21.14
C LYS A 207 -0.02 -0.45 -22.38
N ARG A 208 -0.84 0.61 -22.34
CA ARG A 208 -1.76 1.00 -23.41
C ARG A 208 -1.06 1.37 -24.72
N LEU A 209 0.07 2.07 -24.65
CA LEU A 209 0.91 2.43 -25.80
C LEU A 209 1.92 1.32 -26.22
N ASN A 210 1.87 0.15 -25.55
CA ASN A 210 2.81 -0.97 -25.70
C ASN A 210 4.30 -0.56 -25.67
N VAL A 211 4.70 0.12 -24.60
CA VAL A 211 6.09 0.60 -24.38
C VAL A 211 6.50 0.48 -22.91
N TYR A 212 7.81 0.54 -22.64
CA TYR A 212 8.31 0.64 -21.28
C TYR A 212 7.89 1.96 -20.60
N SER A 213 7.56 1.89 -19.31
CA SER A 213 7.19 3.08 -18.52
C SER A 213 8.30 4.13 -18.43
N SER A 214 9.56 3.73 -18.63
CA SER A 214 10.71 4.64 -18.75
C SER A 214 10.68 5.48 -20.03
N THR A 215 10.15 4.96 -21.14
CA THR A 215 9.95 5.70 -22.39
C THR A 215 8.90 6.79 -22.19
N VAL A 216 7.74 6.43 -21.63
CA VAL A 216 6.69 7.41 -21.27
C VAL A 216 7.24 8.45 -20.29
N TYR A 217 8.00 8.03 -19.27
CA TYR A 217 8.62 8.96 -18.32
C TYR A 217 9.51 10.00 -19.01
N LYS A 218 10.45 9.55 -19.86
CA LYS A 218 11.35 10.46 -20.57
C LYS A 218 10.57 11.45 -21.44
N ARG A 219 9.62 10.95 -22.23
CA ARG A 219 8.91 11.73 -23.25
C ARG A 219 7.77 12.61 -22.75
N ARG A 220 7.31 12.46 -21.50
CA ARG A 220 6.14 13.20 -20.94
C ARG A 220 6.26 14.74 -20.88
N ASN A 221 7.41 15.29 -21.27
CA ASN A 221 7.63 16.74 -21.35
C ASN A 221 8.02 17.19 -22.77
N ASP A 222 8.04 16.28 -23.75
CA ASP A 222 8.29 16.60 -25.16
C ASP A 222 7.09 17.40 -25.71
N PRO A 223 7.29 18.41 -26.58
CA PRO A 223 6.19 19.10 -27.24
C PRO A 223 5.35 18.13 -28.10
N ASP A 224 6.01 17.16 -28.74
CA ASP A 224 5.38 16.20 -29.65
C ASP A 224 4.72 15.01 -28.92
N PHE A 225 4.71 14.99 -27.58
CA PHE A 225 4.21 13.85 -26.80
C PHE A 225 2.75 13.50 -27.11
N ALA A 226 1.91 14.49 -27.38
CA ALA A 226 0.50 14.30 -27.77
C ALA A 226 0.37 13.57 -29.11
N GLN A 227 1.20 13.91 -30.10
CA GLN A 227 1.22 13.25 -31.41
C GLN A 227 1.83 11.85 -31.32
N TRP A 228 2.94 11.71 -30.59
CA TRP A 228 3.60 10.43 -30.37
C TRP A 228 2.69 9.42 -29.66
N SER A 229 1.98 9.83 -28.62
CA SER A 229 0.99 8.98 -27.93
C SER A 229 -0.18 8.63 -28.85
N ARG A 230 -0.79 9.60 -29.55
CA ARG A 230 -1.83 9.35 -30.58
C ARG A 230 -1.39 8.32 -31.63
N SER A 231 -0.11 8.32 -32.04
CA SER A 231 0.42 7.34 -33.01
C SER A 231 0.67 5.92 -32.47
N ARG A 232 0.54 5.70 -31.16
CA ARG A 232 0.77 4.42 -30.48
C ARG A 232 -0.44 3.92 -29.67
N ASP A 233 -1.43 4.77 -29.49
CA ASP A 233 -2.66 4.49 -28.76
C ASP A 233 -3.64 3.69 -29.64
N PRO A 234 -4.20 2.56 -29.16
CA PRO A 234 -5.08 1.72 -29.96
C PRO A 234 -6.40 2.40 -30.33
N ASP A 235 -6.85 3.39 -29.55
CA ASP A 235 -8.06 4.18 -29.82
C ASP A 235 -7.72 5.56 -30.44
N GLY A 236 -6.45 5.81 -30.79
CA GLY A 236 -5.98 7.07 -31.38
C GLY A 236 -5.96 8.28 -30.44
N ILE A 237 -6.04 8.06 -29.12
CA ILE A 237 -6.11 9.14 -28.13
C ILE A 237 -4.74 9.83 -27.99
N ALA A 238 -4.74 11.17 -28.07
CA ALA A 238 -3.59 11.99 -27.72
C ALA A 238 -3.56 12.19 -26.20
N TRP A 239 -2.41 12.00 -25.56
CA TRP A 239 -2.28 12.12 -24.10
C TRP A 239 -1.42 13.32 -23.69
N SER A 240 -1.75 13.94 -22.56
CA SER A 240 -1.04 15.07 -21.97
C SER A 240 -0.67 14.81 -20.51
N TYR A 241 0.50 15.26 -20.05
CA TYR A 241 0.99 14.98 -18.70
C TYR A 241 0.73 16.14 -17.72
N SER A 242 -0.04 15.88 -16.67
CA SER A 242 -0.27 16.83 -15.59
C SER A 242 0.85 16.77 -14.55
N ARG A 243 1.72 17.79 -14.50
CA ARG A 243 2.69 17.93 -13.41
C ARG A 243 2.05 18.09 -12.02
N LYS A 244 0.77 18.47 -11.93
CA LYS A 244 0.05 18.68 -10.67
C LYS A 244 -0.41 17.37 -10.02
N THR A 245 -0.95 16.44 -10.80
CA THR A 245 -1.43 15.13 -10.28
C THR A 245 -0.47 13.97 -10.58
N ARG A 246 0.47 14.15 -11.51
CA ARG A 246 1.41 13.14 -12.04
C ARG A 246 0.76 12.07 -12.93
N GLU A 247 -0.44 12.34 -13.42
CA GLU A 247 -1.20 11.48 -14.33
C GLU A 247 -1.21 12.03 -15.76
N PHE A 248 -1.68 11.19 -16.69
CA PHE A 248 -1.88 11.51 -18.09
C PHE A 248 -3.36 11.64 -18.40
N PHE A 249 -3.77 12.75 -19.03
CA PHE A 249 -5.15 13.05 -19.38
C PHE A 249 -5.33 12.97 -20.91
N PRO A 250 -6.48 12.49 -21.40
CA PRO A 250 -6.78 12.51 -22.83
C PRO A 250 -6.94 13.96 -23.29
N LEU A 251 -6.47 14.25 -24.49
CA LEU A 251 -6.78 15.45 -25.24
C LEU A 251 -7.86 15.11 -26.26
N GLU A 252 -9.09 15.49 -25.92
CA GLU A 252 -10.22 15.53 -26.84
C GLU A 252 -10.04 16.73 -27.80
N GLU A 253 -10.32 16.51 -29.09
CA GLU A 253 -10.41 17.52 -30.16
C GLU A 253 -11.79 17.42 -30.83
#